data_AF-A0A352KUQ0-F1
#
_entry.id   AF-A0A352KUQ0-F1
#
_cell.length_a   1.000
_cell.length_b   1.000
_cell.length_c   1.000
_cell.angle_alpha   90.00
_cell.angle_beta   90.00
_cell.angle_gamma   90.00
#
_symmetry.space_group_name_H-M   'P 1'
#
loop_
_entity.id
_entity.type
_entity.pdbx_description
1 polymer ?
#
loop_
_entity_poly.entity_id
_entity_poly.type
_entity_poly.pdbx_seq_one_letter_code
_entity_poly.pdbx_strand_id
1 'polypeptide(L)'
;MKRDGLLRSERLRGGYTLVEILIVVGILVVLLTMTLMTVRFTRDGDRVTAAAAQIQSFLAGARDRAIYARAPRGVRLFLDTNNPRTVSSMVYIDPSESWSDGVVQLRRWDPELDGRTNIGGGNVDINQDGVADDPRNVWMVVGDGTAWWELKRRGLLFDGMRIRIPKGPGGSWYPINTRLIDITKAPPTTQMLVLGIPYRDPGNTPVERSQAFESGGPEDYEIQLAPRILPGEPASLPEGTVIDLDGSRIPDAWRPSSTMTGGGTGNALYSQYIDLVYSPRGSLMGDAASGGVLHLYVCD
;
A
#
# COMPACT_ATOMS: atom_id res chain seq x y z
N MET A 1 -71.79 34.44 -67.05
CA MET A 1 -72.21 33.08 -66.62
C MET A 1 -70.96 32.22 -66.53
N LYS A 2 -70.89 31.33 -65.52
CA LYS A 2 -69.81 30.39 -65.14
C LYS A 2 -68.69 30.89 -64.21
N ARG A 3 -68.82 30.40 -62.95
CA ARG A 3 -67.84 30.29 -61.87
C ARG A 3 -67.02 29.01 -62.10
N ASP A 4 -65.72 29.01 -61.84
CA ASP A 4 -64.96 27.78 -61.59
C ASP A 4 -64.23 27.90 -60.25
N GLY A 5 -64.45 26.87 -59.42
CA GLY A 5 -64.17 26.89 -58.00
C GLY A 5 -62.71 26.59 -57.66
N LEU A 6 -62.14 27.45 -56.82
CA LEU A 6 -60.97 27.14 -56.00
C LEU A 6 -61.38 26.13 -54.92
N LEU A 7 -60.99 24.86 -55.10
CA LEU A 7 -60.98 23.86 -54.03
C LEU A 7 -59.92 24.24 -53.00
N ARG A 8 -60.25 25.13 -52.07
CA ARG A 8 -59.51 25.24 -50.80
C ARG A 8 -59.84 24.00 -49.98
N SER A 9 -58.91 23.05 -50.00
CA SER A 9 -58.78 22.07 -48.92
C SER A 9 -58.48 22.84 -47.64
N GLU A 10 -59.51 23.20 -46.89
CA GLU A 10 -59.33 23.57 -45.49
C GLU A 10 -58.91 22.31 -44.74
N ARG A 11 -57.60 22.18 -44.52
CA ARG A 11 -57.06 21.24 -43.56
C ARG A 11 -57.69 21.58 -42.21
N LEU A 12 -58.67 20.79 -41.80
CA LEU A 12 -59.20 20.76 -40.45
C LEU A 12 -58.01 20.55 -39.51
N ARG A 13 -57.55 21.63 -38.87
CA ARG A 13 -56.65 21.55 -37.73
C ARG A 13 -57.49 21.06 -36.56
N GLY A 14 -57.55 19.75 -36.38
CA GLY A 14 -58.11 19.15 -35.18
C GLY A 14 -57.30 19.64 -33.97
N GLY A 15 -57.95 20.33 -33.04
CA GLY A 15 -57.35 20.65 -31.75
C GLY A 15 -57.25 19.38 -30.90
N TYR A 16 -56.12 19.20 -30.24
CA TYR A 16 -55.91 18.07 -29.32
C TYR A 16 -56.78 18.22 -28.08
N THR A 17 -57.38 17.12 -27.62
CA THR A 17 -58.19 17.16 -26.40
C THR A 17 -57.28 17.21 -25.17
N LEU A 18 -57.78 17.77 -24.05
CA LEU A 18 -57.06 17.80 -22.77
C LEU A 18 -56.66 16.38 -22.31
N VAL A 19 -57.51 15.38 -22.59
CA VAL A 19 -57.25 13.98 -22.27
C VAL A 19 -56.09 13.43 -23.11
N GLU A 20 -56.00 13.78 -24.38
CA GLU A 20 -54.93 13.36 -25.28
C GLU A 20 -53.57 13.91 -24.84
N ILE A 21 -53.52 15.19 -24.46
CA ILE A 21 -52.30 15.80 -23.92
C ILE A 21 -51.94 15.21 -22.56
N LEU A 22 -52.91 14.89 -21.71
CA LEU A 22 -52.65 14.22 -20.42
C LEU A 22 -52.04 12.83 -20.62
N ILE A 23 -52.58 12.04 -21.56
CA ILE A 23 -52.06 10.71 -21.89
C ILE A 23 -50.65 10.82 -22.46
N VAL A 24 -50.41 11.74 -23.40
CA VAL A 24 -49.09 11.94 -24.02
C VAL A 24 -48.05 12.36 -22.98
N VAL A 25 -48.37 13.32 -22.12
CA VAL A 25 -47.45 13.76 -21.05
C VAL A 25 -47.23 12.62 -20.04
N GLY A 26 -48.26 11.85 -19.71
CA GLY A 26 -48.14 10.68 -18.85
C GLY A 26 -47.18 9.63 -19.40
N ILE A 27 -47.36 9.26 -20.69
CA ILE A 27 -46.45 8.33 -21.38
C ILE A 27 -45.02 8.92 -21.43
N LEU A 28 -44.88 10.22 -21.73
CA LEU A 28 -43.58 10.89 -21.81
C LEU A 28 -42.83 10.87 -20.47
N VAL A 29 -43.52 11.11 -19.36
CA VAL A 29 -42.93 11.03 -18.01
C VAL A 29 -42.51 9.60 -17.67
N VAL A 30 -43.33 8.59 -18.01
CA VAL A 30 -42.97 7.18 -17.82
C VAL A 30 -41.73 6.81 -18.64
N LEU A 31 -41.67 7.21 -19.92
CA LEU A 31 -40.51 6.95 -20.76
C LEU A 31 -39.25 7.68 -20.28
N LEU A 32 -39.38 8.94 -19.84
CA LEU A 32 -38.26 9.72 -19.31
C LEU A 32 -37.67 9.08 -18.06
N THR A 33 -38.51 8.66 -17.11
CA THR A 33 -38.05 8.04 -15.86
C THR A 33 -37.33 6.71 -16.12
N MET A 34 -37.88 5.86 -16.99
CA MET A 34 -37.23 4.61 -17.41
C MET A 34 -35.89 4.85 -18.12
N THR A 35 -35.84 5.87 -18.99
CA THR A 35 -34.60 6.23 -19.70
C THR A 35 -33.52 6.73 -18.74
N LEU A 36 -33.87 7.59 -17.78
CA LEU A 36 -32.93 8.12 -16.79
C LEU A 36 -32.33 7.03 -15.91
N MET A 37 -33.15 6.07 -15.48
CA MET A 37 -32.67 4.94 -14.68
C MET A 37 -31.70 4.05 -15.46
N THR A 38 -32.00 3.80 -16.73
CA THR A 38 -31.14 3.01 -17.62
C THR A 38 -29.79 3.69 -17.84
N VAL A 39 -29.77 5.00 -18.11
CA VAL A 39 -28.53 5.78 -18.35
C VAL A 39 -27.61 5.79 -17.13
N ARG A 40 -28.17 5.87 -15.91
CA ARG A 40 -27.37 5.82 -14.68
C ARG A 40 -26.70 4.46 -14.51
N PHE A 41 -27.48 3.38 -14.58
CA PHE A 41 -26.98 2.02 -14.43
C PHE A 41 -25.88 1.67 -15.45
N THR A 42 -26.03 2.10 -16.71
CA THR A 42 -24.99 1.89 -17.73
C THR A 42 -23.72 2.70 -17.42
N ARG A 43 -23.85 3.96 -16.98
CA ARG A 43 -22.68 4.80 -16.63
C ARG A 43 -21.89 4.27 -15.45
N ASP A 44 -22.57 3.77 -14.42
CA ASP A 44 -21.93 3.26 -13.21
C ASP A 44 -21.07 2.02 -13.54
N GLY A 45 -21.62 1.07 -14.32
CA GLY A 45 -20.88 -0.10 -14.81
C GLY A 45 -19.69 0.25 -15.72
N ASP A 46 -19.85 1.24 -16.60
CA ASP A 46 -18.78 1.70 -17.50
C ASP A 46 -17.63 2.35 -16.72
N ARG A 47 -17.93 3.09 -15.64
CA ARG A 47 -16.92 3.76 -14.80
C ARG A 47 -16.08 2.78 -14.00
N VAL A 48 -16.71 1.80 -13.34
CA VAL A 48 -15.97 0.76 -12.60
C VAL A 48 -15.08 -0.05 -13.54
N THR A 49 -15.57 -0.37 -14.74
CA THR A 49 -14.79 -1.07 -15.77
C THR A 49 -13.60 -0.23 -16.25
N ALA A 50 -13.80 1.06 -16.49
CA ALA A 50 -12.74 1.98 -16.87
C ALA A 50 -11.68 2.12 -15.77
N ALA A 51 -12.10 2.21 -14.50
CA ALA A 51 -11.22 2.27 -13.34
C ALA A 51 -10.37 1.00 -13.22
N ALA A 52 -11.00 -0.17 -13.34
CA ALA A 52 -10.30 -1.45 -13.33
C ALA A 52 -9.27 -1.56 -14.47
N ALA A 53 -9.63 -1.15 -15.69
CA ALA A 53 -8.72 -1.12 -16.83
C ALA A 53 -7.53 -0.17 -16.60
N GLN A 54 -7.77 1.01 -16.03
CA GLN A 54 -6.73 1.97 -15.67
C GLN A 54 -5.76 1.39 -14.62
N ILE A 55 -6.28 0.76 -13.56
CA ILE A 55 -5.47 0.09 -12.53
C ILE A 55 -4.61 -1.01 -13.16
N GLN A 56 -5.20 -1.87 -13.98
CA GLN A 56 -4.49 -2.95 -14.65
C GLN A 56 -3.39 -2.41 -15.58
N SER A 57 -3.67 -1.35 -16.34
CA SER A 57 -2.69 -0.69 -17.19
C SER A 57 -1.53 -0.10 -16.39
N PHE A 58 -1.80 0.49 -15.22
CA PHE A 58 -0.76 1.02 -14.34
C PHE A 58 0.12 -0.09 -13.78
N LEU A 59 -0.47 -1.17 -13.27
CA LEU A 59 0.26 -2.30 -12.72
C LEU A 59 1.11 -3.02 -13.79
N ALA A 60 0.52 -3.27 -14.97
CA ALA A 60 1.25 -3.83 -16.11
C ALA A 60 2.41 -2.92 -16.54
N GLY A 61 2.16 -1.61 -16.65
CA GLY A 61 3.19 -0.64 -16.97
C GLY A 61 4.31 -0.58 -15.94
N ALA A 62 4.03 -0.75 -14.65
CA ALA A 62 5.06 -0.79 -13.61
C ALA A 62 5.91 -2.06 -13.71
N ARG A 63 5.26 -3.20 -13.97
CA ARG A 63 5.94 -4.49 -14.21
C ARG A 63 6.88 -4.41 -15.41
N ASP A 64 6.40 -3.88 -16.53
CA ASP A 64 7.21 -3.75 -17.75
C ASP A 64 8.40 -2.82 -17.53
N ARG A 65 8.21 -1.71 -16.80
CA ARG A 65 9.30 -0.81 -16.41
C ARG A 65 10.32 -1.50 -15.51
N ALA A 66 9.89 -2.35 -14.57
CA ALA A 66 10.80 -3.11 -13.70
C ALA A 66 11.68 -4.09 -14.51
N ILE A 67 11.07 -4.79 -15.47
CA ILE A 67 11.77 -5.72 -16.36
C ILE A 67 12.75 -4.96 -17.26
N TYR A 68 12.30 -3.88 -17.89
CA TYR A 68 13.11 -3.08 -18.80
C TYR A 68 14.31 -2.42 -18.10
N ALA A 69 14.09 -1.79 -16.95
CA ALA A 69 15.12 -1.10 -16.19
C ALA A 69 16.07 -2.06 -15.44
N ARG A 70 15.76 -3.37 -15.41
CA ARG A 70 16.44 -4.39 -14.59
C ARG A 70 16.60 -3.99 -13.12
N ALA A 71 15.66 -3.20 -12.62
CA ALA A 71 15.65 -2.65 -11.27
C ALA A 71 14.21 -2.70 -10.72
N PRO A 72 14.02 -2.83 -9.40
CA PRO A 72 12.68 -2.79 -8.82
C PRO A 72 11.92 -1.52 -9.22
N ARG A 73 10.69 -1.64 -9.71
CA ARG A 73 9.79 -0.50 -10.01
C ARG A 73 8.38 -0.87 -9.59
N GLY A 74 7.53 0.11 -9.31
CA GLY A 74 6.21 -0.18 -8.75
C GLY A 74 5.16 0.88 -9.00
N VAL A 75 4.04 0.71 -8.33
CA VAL A 75 2.95 1.69 -8.20
C VAL A 75 2.72 1.96 -6.72
N ARG A 76 2.65 3.24 -6.36
CA ARG A 76 2.13 3.69 -5.06
C ARG A 76 0.67 4.05 -5.22
N LEU A 77 -0.16 3.51 -4.33
CA LEU A 77 -1.56 3.82 -4.17
C LEU A 77 -1.70 4.85 -3.05
N PHE A 78 -2.39 5.95 -3.30
CA PHE A 78 -2.68 6.96 -2.28
C PHE A 78 -4.10 6.81 -1.76
N LEU A 79 -4.24 6.83 -0.45
CA LEU A 79 -5.54 6.84 0.20
C LEU A 79 -6.27 8.15 -0.06
N ASP A 80 -7.59 8.07 -0.10
CA ASP A 80 -8.44 9.25 -0.17
C ASP A 80 -8.37 10.04 1.14
N THR A 81 -8.19 11.35 1.01
CA THR A 81 -8.07 12.26 2.16
C THR A 81 -9.34 12.29 3.01
N ASN A 82 -10.52 12.13 2.40
CA ASN A 82 -11.80 12.15 3.10
C ASN A 82 -12.17 10.77 3.65
N ASN A 83 -11.72 9.70 2.98
CA ASN A 83 -11.94 8.32 3.43
C ASN A 83 -10.66 7.47 3.35
N PRO A 84 -9.90 7.35 4.45
CA PRO A 84 -8.66 6.58 4.49
C PRO A 84 -8.86 5.05 4.45
N ARG A 85 -10.05 4.57 4.09
CA ARG A 85 -10.33 3.17 3.77
C ARG A 85 -10.38 2.91 2.27
N THR A 86 -10.19 3.96 1.46
CA THR A 86 -10.28 3.91 0.00
C THR A 86 -9.04 4.50 -0.64
N VAL A 87 -8.70 4.03 -1.84
CA VAL A 87 -7.64 4.61 -2.69
C VAL A 87 -8.30 5.36 -3.84
N SER A 88 -7.86 6.60 -4.07
CA SER A 88 -8.38 7.46 -5.14
C SER A 88 -7.34 7.83 -6.21
N SER A 89 -6.05 7.64 -5.95
CA SER A 89 -5.01 7.93 -6.95
C SER A 89 -3.81 6.98 -6.86
N MET A 90 -3.05 6.94 -7.95
CA MET A 90 -1.87 6.09 -8.08
C MET A 90 -0.74 6.76 -8.84
N VAL A 91 0.50 6.43 -8.50
CA VAL A 91 1.70 6.98 -9.17
C VAL A 91 2.76 5.91 -9.33
N TYR A 92 3.57 6.02 -10.38
CA TYR A 92 4.73 5.14 -10.52
C TYR A 92 5.79 5.48 -9.47
N ILE A 93 6.48 4.45 -9.00
CA ILE A 93 7.58 4.56 -8.05
C ILE A 93 8.84 3.89 -8.58
N ASP A 94 9.96 4.50 -8.22
CA ASP A 94 11.32 4.08 -8.51
C ASP A 94 11.87 3.15 -7.42
N PRO A 95 12.92 2.38 -7.73
CA PRO A 95 13.56 1.56 -6.74
C PRO A 95 13.95 2.45 -5.57
N SER A 96 13.52 2.01 -4.40
CA SER A 96 14.13 2.33 -3.12
C SER A 96 15.66 2.40 -3.27
N GLU A 97 16.24 3.55 -2.97
CA GLU A 97 17.69 3.63 -2.78
C GLU A 97 18.09 2.72 -1.62
N SER A 98 19.19 1.98 -1.76
CA SER A 98 19.71 1.18 -0.66
C SER A 98 20.53 2.08 0.25
N TRP A 99 20.19 2.13 1.53
CA TRP A 99 21.01 2.80 2.53
C TRP A 99 21.99 1.81 3.16
N SER A 100 23.28 2.13 3.21
CA SER A 100 24.31 1.24 3.77
C SER A 100 25.41 1.99 4.51
N ASP A 101 25.10 3.15 5.09
CA ASP A 101 26.08 3.94 5.83
C ASP A 101 26.33 3.37 7.22
N GLY A 102 27.54 3.56 7.72
CA GLY A 102 27.95 3.08 9.03
C GLY A 102 28.25 1.58 9.06
N VAL A 103 28.44 1.06 10.27
CA VAL A 103 28.69 -0.34 10.54
C VAL A 103 27.62 -0.90 11.45
N VAL A 104 27.32 -2.19 11.30
CA VAL A 104 26.33 -2.87 12.14
C VAL A 104 26.93 -4.01 12.94
N GLN A 105 26.28 -4.36 14.05
CA GLN A 105 26.57 -5.55 14.82
C GLN A 105 25.27 -6.23 15.19
N LEU A 106 25.21 -7.54 14.94
CA LEU A 106 24.09 -8.36 15.38
C LEU A 106 24.19 -8.60 16.88
N ARG A 107 23.08 -8.35 17.58
CA ARG A 107 22.95 -8.57 19.02
C ARG A 107 21.70 -9.38 19.32
N ARG A 108 21.77 -10.19 20.38
CA ARG A 108 20.54 -10.77 20.95
C ARG A 108 19.96 -9.75 21.91
N TRP A 109 18.68 -9.91 22.18
CA TRP A 109 18.05 -9.10 23.21
C TRP A 109 18.56 -9.52 24.58
N ASP A 110 19.18 -8.59 25.29
CA ASP A 110 19.55 -8.74 26.69
C ASP A 110 18.61 -7.88 27.55
N PRO A 111 17.65 -8.49 28.26
CA PRO A 111 16.72 -7.76 29.12
C PRO A 111 17.42 -7.07 30.31
N GLU A 112 18.68 -7.35 30.60
CA GLU A 112 19.44 -6.72 31.68
C GLU A 112 20.14 -5.40 31.24
N LEU A 113 20.18 -5.09 29.94
CA LEU A 113 20.89 -3.92 29.40
C LEU A 113 20.08 -2.60 29.39
N ASP A 114 18.76 -2.63 29.62
CA ASP A 114 17.92 -1.40 29.66
C ASP A 114 17.62 -0.90 31.08
N GLY A 115 18.10 -1.55 32.15
CA GLY A 115 17.83 -1.14 33.54
C GLY A 115 16.33 -1.16 33.95
N ARG A 116 15.43 -1.37 32.99
CA ARG A 116 14.06 -1.81 33.18
C ARG A 116 14.12 -3.32 33.24
N THR A 117 14.40 -3.81 34.44
CA THR A 117 13.98 -5.15 34.82
C THR A 117 12.58 -5.37 34.27
N ASN A 118 12.34 -6.50 33.62
CA ASN A 118 11.02 -7.09 33.61
C ASN A 118 10.61 -7.22 35.07
N ILE A 119 9.95 -6.19 35.62
CA ILE A 119 9.30 -6.25 36.93
C ILE A 119 8.10 -7.16 36.70
N GLY A 120 8.37 -8.46 36.71
CA GLY A 120 7.38 -9.49 36.45
C GLY A 120 7.75 -10.50 35.37
N GLY A 121 9.02 -10.95 35.27
CA GLY A 121 9.38 -12.28 34.74
C GLY A 121 8.63 -12.77 33.50
N GLY A 122 8.25 -11.87 32.60
CA GLY A 122 7.41 -12.16 31.45
C GLY A 122 8.22 -12.78 30.33
N ASN A 123 7.56 -13.60 29.53
CA ASN A 123 8.13 -14.08 28.28
C ASN A 123 8.52 -12.88 27.40
N VAL A 124 9.72 -12.96 26.82
CA VAL A 124 10.22 -11.96 25.89
C VAL A 124 9.47 -12.14 24.58
N ASP A 125 8.62 -11.19 24.20
CA ASP A 125 7.94 -11.15 22.89
C ASP A 125 8.35 -9.84 22.22
N ILE A 126 9.46 -9.89 21.49
CA ILE A 126 10.15 -8.73 20.90
C ILE A 126 9.46 -8.31 19.59
N ASN A 127 8.93 -9.29 18.86
CA ASN A 127 8.28 -9.10 17.57
C ASN A 127 6.75 -8.85 17.70
N GLN A 128 6.18 -9.00 18.90
CA GLN A 128 4.76 -8.84 19.24
C GLN A 128 3.82 -9.79 18.49
N ASP A 129 4.27 -10.99 18.15
CA ASP A 129 3.46 -12.01 17.48
C ASP A 129 2.61 -12.84 18.47
N GLY A 130 2.70 -12.54 19.77
CA GLY A 130 1.97 -13.24 20.83
C GLY A 130 2.63 -14.56 21.26
N VAL A 131 3.82 -14.87 20.73
CA VAL A 131 4.65 -16.01 21.08
C VAL A 131 5.90 -15.51 21.82
N ALA A 132 6.32 -16.28 22.83
CA ALA A 132 7.58 -16.02 23.51
C ALA A 132 8.76 -16.26 22.54
N ASP A 133 9.49 -15.20 22.19
CA ASP A 133 10.76 -15.25 21.51
C ASP A 133 11.85 -15.86 22.42
N ASP A 134 12.68 -16.74 21.88
CA ASP A 134 13.86 -17.23 22.59
C ASP A 134 14.88 -16.07 22.75
N PRO A 135 15.31 -15.72 23.98
CA PRO A 135 16.34 -14.70 24.21
C PRO A 135 17.71 -15.03 23.58
N ARG A 136 17.92 -16.28 23.14
CA ARG A 136 19.11 -16.72 22.40
C ARG A 136 19.06 -16.42 20.90
N ASN A 137 17.93 -15.97 20.37
CA ASN A 137 17.80 -15.64 18.96
C ASN A 137 18.28 -14.20 18.68
N VAL A 138 18.78 -13.99 17.46
CA VAL A 138 19.27 -12.68 17.00
C VAL A 138 18.08 -11.85 16.54
N TRP A 139 17.66 -10.90 17.38
CA TRP A 139 16.51 -10.04 17.11
C TRP A 139 16.86 -8.56 17.00
N MET A 140 18.14 -8.20 17.12
CA MET A 140 18.54 -6.80 17.10
C MET A 140 19.77 -6.60 16.23
N VAL A 141 19.76 -5.49 15.51
CA VAL A 141 20.94 -4.94 14.85
C VAL A 141 21.25 -3.58 15.47
N VAL A 142 22.51 -3.41 15.87
CA VAL A 142 23.02 -2.16 16.42
C VAL A 142 23.92 -1.52 15.39
N GLY A 143 23.60 -0.31 14.99
CA GLY A 143 24.36 0.49 14.06
C GLY A 143 25.18 1.57 14.76
N ASP A 144 26.40 1.80 14.29
CA ASP A 144 27.19 3.00 14.58
C ASP A 144 27.42 3.79 13.28
N GLY A 145 27.21 5.11 13.34
CA GLY A 145 27.30 5.99 12.16
C GLY A 145 26.25 5.73 11.07
N THR A 146 25.13 5.07 11.39
CA THR A 146 24.14 4.64 10.40
C THR A 146 23.11 5.67 9.99
N ALA A 147 22.96 6.76 10.75
CA ALA A 147 21.97 7.83 10.53
C ALA A 147 20.50 7.35 10.42
N TRP A 148 20.15 6.19 10.98
CA TRP A 148 18.77 5.68 11.01
C TRP A 148 17.79 6.63 11.71
N TRP A 149 18.27 7.38 12.69
CA TRP A 149 17.53 8.41 13.40
C TRP A 149 17.13 9.55 12.46
N GLU A 150 18.04 10.08 11.63
CA GLU A 150 17.72 11.09 10.62
C GLU A 150 16.73 10.56 9.59
N LEU A 151 16.91 9.32 9.14
CA LEU A 151 16.01 8.69 8.18
C LEU A 151 14.60 8.53 8.76
N LYS A 152 14.48 8.07 10.01
CA LYS A 152 13.19 7.94 10.70
C LYS A 152 12.52 9.29 10.89
N ARG A 153 13.26 10.31 11.33
CA ARG A 153 12.76 11.68 11.47
C ARG A 153 12.26 12.27 10.14
N ARG A 154 12.90 11.91 9.03
CA ARG A 154 12.50 12.32 7.67
C ARG A 154 11.36 11.47 7.08
N GLY A 155 10.88 10.46 7.80
CA GLY A 155 9.86 9.52 7.31
C GLY A 155 10.35 8.55 6.23
N LEU A 156 11.67 8.42 6.07
CA LEU A 156 12.31 7.52 5.09
C LEU A 156 12.61 6.14 5.67
N LEU A 157 12.49 5.98 6.99
CA LEU A 157 12.63 4.73 7.73
C LEU A 157 11.41 4.53 8.62
N PHE A 158 10.71 3.41 8.47
CA PHE A 158 9.51 3.05 9.22
C PHE A 158 9.41 1.53 9.41
N ASP A 159 8.49 1.11 10.27
CA ASP A 159 8.31 -0.30 10.64
C ASP A 159 7.83 -1.14 9.44
N GLY A 160 8.32 -2.37 9.32
CA GLY A 160 8.03 -3.29 8.21
C GLY A 160 8.97 -3.17 7.01
N MET A 161 9.84 -2.15 6.98
CA MET A 161 10.90 -2.05 5.97
C MET A 161 11.89 -3.21 6.06
N ARG A 162 12.79 -3.33 5.08
CA ARG A 162 13.65 -4.51 4.95
C ARG A 162 15.12 -4.11 5.06
N ILE A 163 15.86 -4.88 5.85
CA ILE A 163 17.32 -4.81 5.96
C ILE A 163 17.94 -6.14 5.53
N ARG A 164 19.04 -6.08 4.79
CA ARG A 164 19.83 -7.25 4.43
C ARG A 164 21.15 -7.25 5.15
N ILE A 165 21.51 -8.41 5.72
CA ILE A 165 22.74 -8.58 6.49
C ILE A 165 23.33 -9.97 6.16
N PRO A 166 24.62 -10.07 5.76
CA PRO A 166 25.50 -9.02 5.24
C PRO A 166 24.95 -8.31 3.99
N LYS A 167 25.61 -7.27 3.52
CA LYS A 167 25.25 -6.64 2.24
C LYS A 167 25.44 -7.61 1.07
N GLY A 168 24.55 -7.53 0.06
CA GLY A 168 24.69 -8.28 -1.19
C GLY A 168 24.09 -9.69 -1.17
N PRO A 169 24.32 -10.50 -2.22
CA PRO A 169 23.55 -11.72 -2.48
C PRO A 169 23.71 -12.82 -1.43
N GLY A 170 24.74 -12.76 -0.59
CA GLY A 170 24.93 -13.71 0.49
C GLY A 170 24.14 -13.40 1.76
N GLY A 171 23.56 -12.21 1.87
CA GLY A 171 22.80 -11.78 3.05
C GLY A 171 21.33 -12.16 3.04
N SER A 172 20.79 -12.32 4.25
CA SER A 172 19.38 -12.59 4.49
C SER A 172 18.61 -11.28 4.68
N TRP A 173 17.39 -11.22 4.14
CA TRP A 173 16.48 -10.10 4.37
C TRP A 173 15.68 -10.30 5.65
N TYR A 174 15.68 -9.29 6.50
CA TYR A 174 14.90 -9.22 7.73
C TYR A 174 13.93 -8.04 7.65
N PRO A 175 12.67 -8.19 8.09
CA PRO A 175 11.82 -7.04 8.37
C PRO A 175 12.37 -6.28 9.58
N ILE A 176 12.25 -4.95 9.58
CA ILE A 176 12.73 -4.08 10.66
C ILE A 176 11.57 -3.44 11.41
N ASN A 177 11.76 -3.28 12.72
CA ASN A 177 10.93 -2.44 13.57
C ASN A 177 11.81 -1.36 14.20
N THR A 178 11.37 -0.12 14.08
CA THR A 178 12.10 1.10 14.43
C THR A 178 11.77 1.60 15.83
N ARG A 179 10.99 0.86 16.64
CA ARG A 179 10.52 1.29 17.98
C ARG A 179 11.62 1.77 18.93
N LEU A 180 12.83 1.22 18.78
CA LEU A 180 13.99 1.58 19.61
C LEU A 180 14.66 2.91 19.19
N ILE A 181 14.21 3.52 18.09
CA ILE A 181 14.67 4.83 17.64
C ILE A 181 13.68 5.90 18.13
N ASP A 182 14.06 6.62 19.19
CA ASP A 182 13.30 7.76 19.72
C ASP A 182 13.68 9.07 19.01
N ILE A 183 12.79 9.55 18.13
CA ILE A 183 12.97 10.80 17.37
C ILE A 183 12.72 12.07 18.20
N THR A 184 12.23 11.94 19.44
CA THR A 184 11.99 13.09 20.33
C THR A 184 13.23 13.51 21.10
N LYS A 185 14.29 12.69 21.07
CA LYS A 185 15.60 12.94 21.70
C LYS A 185 16.68 13.13 20.63
N ALA A 186 17.79 13.75 21.01
CA ALA A 186 18.96 13.85 20.15
C ALA A 186 19.43 12.43 19.75
N PRO A 187 19.95 12.25 18.52
CA PRO A 187 20.39 10.94 18.04
C PRO A 187 21.47 10.36 18.97
N PRO A 188 21.30 9.14 19.50
CA PRO A 188 22.38 8.46 20.21
C PRO A 188 23.50 8.08 19.24
N THR A 189 24.70 7.85 19.76
CA THR A 189 25.85 7.38 18.99
C THR A 189 25.58 6.03 18.34
N THR A 190 25.01 5.10 19.12
CA THR A 190 24.56 3.79 18.62
C THR A 190 23.05 3.78 18.46
N GLN A 191 22.57 3.27 17.32
CA GLN A 191 21.16 3.21 16.97
C GLN A 191 20.74 1.75 16.79
N MET A 192 19.51 1.42 17.17
CA MET A 192 19.07 0.02 17.24
C MET A 192 17.81 -0.20 16.40
N LEU A 193 17.80 -1.29 15.63
CA LEU A 193 16.61 -1.79 14.96
C LEU A 193 16.30 -3.20 15.45
N VAL A 194 15.02 -3.47 15.64
CA VAL A 194 14.54 -4.82 15.92
C VAL A 194 14.35 -5.53 14.59
N LEU A 195 14.89 -6.74 14.48
CA LEU A 195 14.73 -7.64 13.34
C LEU A 195 13.55 -8.57 13.62
N GLY A 196 12.72 -8.83 12.61
CA GLY A 196 11.76 -9.93 12.66
C GLY A 196 12.30 -11.18 11.96
N ILE A 197 11.41 -12.15 11.73
CA ILE A 197 11.73 -13.43 11.09
C ILE A 197 12.27 -13.18 9.66
N PRO A 198 13.40 -13.81 9.26
CA PRO A 198 13.96 -13.62 7.93
C PRO A 198 13.01 -14.12 6.83
N TYR A 199 12.99 -13.40 5.70
CA TYR A 199 12.19 -13.76 4.53
C TYR A 199 12.67 -15.06 3.86
N ARG A 200 11.78 -15.69 3.09
CA ARG A 200 11.87 -17.03 2.43
C ARG A 200 13.12 -17.30 1.57
N ASP A 201 13.99 -16.31 1.35
CA ASP A 201 15.25 -16.44 0.59
C ASP A 201 16.43 -16.22 1.56
N PRO A 202 16.67 -17.15 2.50
CA PRO A 202 17.79 -17.03 3.43
C PRO A 202 19.08 -16.99 2.61
N GLY A 203 19.89 -15.95 2.85
CA GLY A 203 21.19 -15.82 2.21
C GLY A 203 22.07 -17.03 2.50
N ASN A 204 23.13 -17.22 1.71
CA ASN A 204 24.07 -18.35 1.89
C ASN A 204 25.11 -18.09 2.99
N THR A 205 24.92 -17.07 3.84
CA THR A 205 25.85 -16.74 4.91
C THR A 205 25.90 -17.89 5.92
N PRO A 206 27.09 -18.45 6.21
CA PRO A 206 27.25 -19.49 7.22
C PRO A 206 26.73 -19.04 8.58
N VAL A 207 26.06 -19.93 9.32
CA VAL A 207 25.50 -19.65 10.66
C VAL A 207 26.58 -19.13 11.62
N GLU A 208 27.81 -19.60 11.45
CA GLU A 208 28.99 -19.18 12.23
C GLU A 208 29.39 -17.71 12.02
N ARG A 209 29.00 -17.09 10.91
CA ARG A 209 29.23 -15.67 10.64
C ARG A 209 28.16 -14.78 11.29
N SER A 210 27.03 -15.35 11.71
CA SER A 210 25.91 -14.65 12.34
C SER A 210 25.89 -14.84 13.86
N GLN A 211 27.07 -14.86 14.48
CA GLN A 211 27.18 -14.95 15.94
C GLN A 211 26.80 -13.61 16.56
N ALA A 212 25.79 -13.62 17.43
CA ALA A 212 25.41 -12.45 18.19
C ALA A 212 26.15 -12.43 19.53
N PHE A 213 26.56 -11.22 19.93
CA PHE A 213 27.42 -10.86 21.08
C PHE A 213 28.93 -10.94 20.90
N GLU A 214 29.46 -11.37 19.75
CA GLU A 214 30.92 -11.39 19.51
C GLU A 214 31.34 -10.46 18.36
N SER A 215 32.52 -9.85 18.51
CA SER A 215 33.22 -9.15 17.42
C SER A 215 33.59 -10.18 16.35
N GLY A 216 33.27 -9.91 15.07
CA GLY A 216 33.52 -10.84 13.95
C GLY A 216 32.28 -11.26 13.15
N GLY A 217 31.09 -10.79 13.53
CA GLY A 217 29.85 -10.89 12.73
C GLY A 217 29.86 -10.00 11.47
N PRO A 218 28.76 -9.97 10.69
CA PRO A 218 28.69 -9.15 9.49
C PRO A 218 28.56 -7.68 9.90
N GLU A 219 29.46 -6.83 9.41
CA GLU A 219 29.50 -5.40 9.75
C GLU A 219 28.82 -4.52 8.69
N ASP A 220 28.49 -5.09 7.55
CA ASP A 220 27.84 -4.42 6.43
C ASP A 220 26.37 -4.80 6.31
N TYR A 221 25.57 -3.88 5.78
CA TYR A 221 24.14 -4.07 5.58
C TYR A 221 23.64 -3.25 4.40
N GLU A 222 22.42 -3.54 3.94
CA GLU A 222 21.66 -2.65 3.08
C GLU A 222 20.20 -2.57 3.54
N ILE A 223 19.71 -1.36 3.83
CA ILE A 223 18.28 -1.10 4.05
C ILE A 223 17.67 -0.68 2.73
N GLN A 224 16.56 -1.31 2.40
CA GLN A 224 15.74 -0.89 1.28
C GLN A 224 14.89 0.32 1.73
N LEU A 225 15.24 1.54 1.30
CA LEU A 225 14.48 2.75 1.66
C LEU A 225 13.06 2.77 1.07
N ALA A 226 12.24 3.72 1.47
CA ALA A 226 10.94 3.91 0.81
C ALA A 226 11.12 4.19 -0.69
N PRO A 227 10.33 3.57 -1.58
CA PRO A 227 10.33 3.87 -3.00
C PRO A 227 10.08 5.37 -3.25
N ARG A 228 10.87 5.97 -4.16
CA ARG A 228 10.73 7.37 -4.53
C ARG A 228 9.65 7.50 -5.61
N ILE A 229 8.80 8.51 -5.50
CA ILE A 229 7.80 8.81 -6.54
C ILE A 229 8.52 9.26 -7.82
N LEU A 230 8.17 8.63 -8.94
CA LEU A 230 8.64 9.09 -10.25
C LEU A 230 8.07 10.48 -10.55
N PRO A 231 8.85 11.39 -11.16
CA PRO A 231 8.34 12.69 -11.57
C PRO A 231 7.12 12.52 -12.48
N GLY A 232 5.97 13.00 -12.02
CA GLY A 232 4.68 12.86 -12.69
C GLY A 232 3.54 13.16 -11.73
N GLU A 233 2.43 13.67 -12.25
CA GLU A 233 1.22 13.86 -11.46
C GLU A 233 0.59 12.47 -11.16
N PRO A 234 0.15 12.22 -9.92
CA PRO A 234 -0.62 11.01 -9.62
C PRO A 234 -1.83 10.89 -10.53
N ALA A 235 -2.00 9.73 -11.16
CA ALA A 235 -3.19 9.45 -11.93
C ALA A 235 -4.36 9.21 -10.97
N SER A 236 -5.34 10.11 -11.01
CA SER A 236 -6.61 9.92 -10.30
C SER A 236 -7.42 8.82 -10.98
N LEU A 237 -8.14 8.04 -10.18
CA LEU A 237 -9.16 7.13 -10.69
C LEU A 237 -10.31 7.94 -11.32
N PRO A 238 -11.13 7.32 -12.21
CA PRO A 238 -12.33 7.95 -12.73
C PRO A 238 -13.21 8.52 -11.61
N GLU A 239 -13.87 9.64 -11.89
CA GLU A 239 -14.70 10.34 -10.91
C GLU A 239 -15.77 9.40 -10.32
N GLY A 240 -15.85 9.40 -9.00
CA GLY A 240 -16.78 8.54 -8.27
C GLY A 240 -16.41 7.07 -8.35
N THR A 241 -15.13 6.72 -8.54
CA THR A 241 -14.65 5.34 -8.39
C THR A 241 -13.46 5.30 -7.44
N VAL A 242 -13.36 4.23 -6.67
CA VAL A 242 -12.31 4.01 -5.69
C VAL A 242 -11.92 2.54 -5.64
N ILE A 243 -10.73 2.27 -5.08
CA ILE A 243 -10.43 0.91 -4.59
C ILE A 243 -10.81 0.89 -3.11
N ASP A 244 -11.76 0.04 -2.75
CA ASP A 244 -12.15 -0.18 -1.35
C ASP A 244 -11.20 -1.21 -0.71
N LEU A 245 -10.43 -0.78 0.29
CA LEU A 245 -9.44 -1.59 0.97
C LEU A 245 -10.07 -2.64 1.91
N ASP A 246 -11.28 -2.36 2.40
CA ASP A 246 -12.00 -3.30 3.28
C ASP A 246 -12.60 -4.45 2.47
N GLY A 247 -13.13 -4.18 1.27
CA GLY A 247 -13.58 -5.21 0.31
C GLY A 247 -12.45 -5.91 -0.46
N SER A 248 -11.24 -5.35 -0.47
CA SER A 248 -10.07 -5.93 -1.15
C SER A 248 -9.47 -7.12 -0.38
N ARG A 249 -8.85 -8.07 -1.10
CA ARG A 249 -7.95 -9.07 -0.50
C ARG A 249 -6.52 -8.55 -0.59
N ILE A 250 -6.08 -7.93 0.49
CA ILE A 250 -4.74 -7.37 0.68
C ILE A 250 -4.03 -8.09 1.84
N PRO A 251 -2.68 -8.07 1.88
CA PRO A 251 -1.92 -8.64 2.99
C PRO A 251 -2.38 -8.11 4.35
N ASP A 252 -2.43 -8.97 5.36
CA ASP A 252 -2.83 -8.57 6.72
C ASP A 252 -1.91 -7.49 7.32
N ALA A 253 -0.63 -7.48 6.91
CA ALA A 253 0.33 -6.44 7.27
C ALA A 253 -0.07 -5.03 6.80
N TRP A 254 -0.95 -4.91 5.81
CA TRP A 254 -1.45 -3.62 5.33
C TRP A 254 -2.73 -3.18 6.03
N ARG A 255 -3.38 -4.07 6.80
CA ARG A 255 -4.63 -3.76 7.47
C ARG A 255 -4.40 -3.03 8.79
N PRO A 256 -5.35 -2.19 9.23
CA PRO A 256 -5.36 -1.65 10.58
C PRO A 256 -5.35 -2.79 11.60
N SER A 257 -4.49 -2.70 12.61
CA SER A 257 -4.49 -3.63 13.73
C SER A 257 -5.57 -3.23 14.73
N SER A 258 -6.52 -4.13 14.98
CA SER A 258 -7.63 -3.93 15.91
C SER A 258 -7.33 -4.37 17.35
N THR A 259 -6.12 -4.86 17.65
CA THR A 259 -5.78 -5.33 19.01
C THR A 259 -5.60 -4.15 19.97
N MET A 260 -6.71 -3.64 20.49
CA MET A 260 -6.80 -2.78 21.68
C MET A 260 -6.89 -3.62 22.97
N THR A 261 -6.17 -4.74 23.07
CA THR A 261 -6.12 -5.50 24.32
C THR A 261 -4.84 -5.16 25.07
N GLY A 262 -4.96 -4.24 26.04
CA GLY A 262 -3.96 -4.03 27.09
C GLY A 262 -2.84 -3.05 26.75
N GLY A 263 -3.17 -1.76 26.63
CA GLY A 263 -2.17 -0.68 26.68
C GLY A 263 -1.27 -0.50 25.45
N GLY A 264 -1.43 -1.30 24.40
CA GLY A 264 -0.74 -1.11 23.12
C GLY A 264 -1.43 -0.06 22.24
N THR A 265 -0.65 0.87 21.68
CA THR A 265 -1.07 1.78 20.61
C THR A 265 -1.23 0.98 19.30
N GLY A 266 -2.35 0.28 19.13
CA GLY A 266 -2.68 -0.37 17.86
C GLY A 266 -2.79 0.64 16.73
N ASN A 267 -2.39 0.25 15.52
CA ASN A 267 -2.53 1.09 14.33
C ASN A 267 -3.99 1.03 13.83
N ALA A 268 -4.81 2.00 14.23
CA ALA A 268 -6.24 2.04 13.89
C ALA A 268 -6.54 2.46 12.44
N LEU A 269 -5.51 2.78 11.63
CA LEU A 269 -5.65 3.30 10.28
C LEU A 269 -4.77 2.54 9.28
N TYR A 270 -5.21 2.50 8.03
CA TYR A 270 -4.35 2.10 6.93
C TYR A 270 -3.20 3.11 6.79
N SER A 271 -2.04 2.65 6.31
CA SER A 271 -0.96 3.56 5.91
C SER A 271 -1.48 4.52 4.84
N GLN A 272 -1.10 5.81 4.90
CA GLN A 272 -1.53 6.84 3.94
C GLN A 272 -1.18 6.51 2.48
N TYR A 273 -0.26 5.56 2.28
CA TYR A 273 0.06 5.00 0.97
C TYR A 273 0.37 3.51 1.06
N ILE A 274 0.15 2.81 -0.05
CA ILE A 274 0.41 1.38 -0.22
C ILE A 274 1.27 1.18 -1.47
N ASP A 275 2.37 0.44 -1.34
CA ASP A 275 3.32 0.25 -2.43
C ASP A 275 3.27 -1.18 -3.00
N LEU A 276 3.11 -1.25 -4.32
CA LEU A 276 3.16 -2.47 -5.11
C LEU A 276 4.43 -2.46 -5.95
N VAL A 277 5.44 -3.23 -5.54
CA VAL A 277 6.76 -3.23 -6.18
C VAL A 277 6.99 -4.53 -6.94
N TYR A 278 7.42 -4.43 -8.19
CA TYR A 278 7.84 -5.55 -9.03
C TYR A 278 9.35 -5.67 -9.04
N SER A 279 9.82 -6.92 -8.97
CA SER A 279 11.20 -7.32 -9.21
C SER A 279 11.62 -7.11 -10.66
N PRO A 280 12.94 -7.10 -10.96
CA PRO A 280 13.45 -7.17 -12.34
C PRO A 280 12.97 -8.40 -13.13
N ARG A 281 12.45 -9.42 -12.44
CA ARG A 281 11.84 -10.63 -13.02
C ARG A 281 10.33 -10.51 -13.21
N GLY A 282 9.74 -9.35 -12.91
CA GLY A 282 8.31 -9.08 -13.04
C GLY A 282 7.43 -9.78 -12.01
N SER A 283 8.00 -10.34 -10.93
CA SER A 283 7.26 -10.86 -9.78
C SER A 283 7.08 -9.78 -8.72
N LEU A 284 5.95 -9.75 -8.02
CA LEU A 284 5.76 -8.85 -6.86
C LEU A 284 6.80 -9.14 -5.78
N MET A 285 7.23 -8.08 -5.12
CA MET A 285 8.12 -8.07 -3.96
C MET A 285 7.38 -7.45 -2.77
N GLY A 286 7.99 -7.43 -1.58
CA GLY A 286 7.34 -6.80 -0.44
C GLY A 286 6.30 -7.71 0.22
N ASP A 287 5.49 -7.10 1.08
CA ASP A 287 4.42 -7.80 1.80
C ASP A 287 3.26 -8.15 0.84
N ALA A 288 3.17 -7.42 -0.27
CA ALA A 288 2.33 -7.77 -1.41
C ALA A 288 2.62 -9.19 -1.96
N ALA A 289 3.86 -9.70 -1.80
CA ALA A 289 4.26 -11.02 -2.25
C ALA A 289 4.00 -12.12 -1.21
N SER A 290 3.83 -11.79 0.07
CA SER A 290 3.61 -12.78 1.14
C SER A 290 2.15 -13.19 1.29
N GLY A 291 1.21 -12.33 0.91
CA GLY A 291 -0.24 -12.58 1.02
C GLY A 291 -0.85 -13.51 -0.05
N GLY A 292 -0.06 -14.00 -1.01
CA GLY A 292 -0.57 -14.83 -2.10
C GLY A 292 -1.28 -14.00 -3.19
N VAL A 293 -2.60 -14.17 -3.34
CA VAL A 293 -3.38 -13.49 -4.38
C VAL A 293 -3.82 -12.11 -3.89
N LEU A 294 -3.31 -11.06 -4.53
CA LEU A 294 -3.79 -9.68 -4.36
C LEU A 294 -5.07 -9.47 -5.19
N HIS A 295 -6.17 -9.11 -4.53
CA HIS A 295 -7.43 -8.75 -5.20
C HIS A 295 -7.86 -7.35 -4.78
N LEU A 296 -7.91 -6.42 -5.73
CA LEU A 296 -8.35 -5.04 -5.48
C LEU A 296 -9.82 -4.92 -5.86
N TYR A 297 -10.67 -4.61 -4.89
CA TYR A 297 -12.10 -4.39 -5.11
C TYR A 297 -12.33 -2.95 -5.54
N VAL A 298 -12.84 -2.78 -6.76
CA VAL A 298 -13.12 -1.47 -7.37
C VAL A 298 -14.63 -1.24 -7.32
N CYS A 299 -15.04 -0.09 -6.79
CA CYS A 299 -16.44 0.30 -6.67
C CYS A 299 -16.61 1.80 -6.91
N ASP A 300 -17.87 2.22 -7.02
CA ASP A 300 -18.31 3.61 -7.11
C ASP A 300 -18.99 4.13 -5.83
#